data_AF-A0ABC9TB55-F1
#
_entry.id   AF-A0ABC9TB55-F1
#
_cell.length_a   1.000
_cell.length_b   1.000
_cell.length_c   1.000
_cell.angle_alpha   90.00
_cell.angle_beta   90.00
_cell.angle_gamma   90.00
#
_symmetry.space_group_name_H-M   'P 1'
#
loop_
_entity.id
_entity.type
_entity.pdbx_description
1 polymer ?
#
loop_
_entity_poly.entity_id
_entity_poly.type
_entity_poly.pdbx_seq_one_letter_code
_entity_poly.pdbx_strand_id
1 'polypeptide(L)'
;MQNIQLINDVDFIEDFSKIATNLTTRDAEDYLEYMCGKARESPDSNLFIQCPSQATKDGISKIFDFSVSTQETGLAMTYTGYHNDQ
;
A
#
# COMPACT_ATOMS: atom_id res chain seq x y z
N MET A 1 -1.69 -20.38 6.46
CA MET A 1 -1.20 -19.05 6.02
C MET A 1 -1.31 -18.11 7.20
N GLN A 2 -0.27 -17.33 7.51
CA GLN A 2 -0.34 -16.30 8.54
C GLN A 2 -1.34 -15.22 8.11
N ASN A 3 -2.28 -14.87 9.00
CA ASN A 3 -3.12 -13.70 8.80
C ASN A 3 -2.26 -12.44 8.88
N ILE A 4 -2.45 -11.53 7.91
CA ILE A 4 -1.92 -10.17 7.97
C ILE A 4 -3.11 -9.27 8.25
N GLN A 5 -3.01 -8.46 9.29
CA GLN A 5 -3.91 -7.34 9.50
C GLN A 5 -3.39 -6.13 8.72
N LEU A 6 -4.20 -5.59 7.82
CA LEU A 6 -3.93 -4.30 7.19
C LEU A 6 -4.43 -3.17 8.09
N ILE A 7 -3.58 -2.17 8.30
CA ILE A 7 -3.89 -0.96 9.05
C ILE A 7 -3.82 0.21 8.05
N ASN A 8 -4.89 1.01 7.99
CA ASN A 8 -5.09 2.13 7.06
C ASN A 8 -5.22 1.71 5.58
N ASP A 9 -5.86 0.56 5.31
CA ASP A 9 -6.18 0.08 3.97
C ASP A 9 -7.14 1.03 3.21
N VAL A 10 -8.14 1.57 3.91
CA VAL A 10 -9.07 2.57 3.35
C VAL A 10 -8.33 3.79 2.84
N ASP A 11 -7.34 4.29 3.61
CA ASP A 11 -6.56 5.46 3.22
C ASP A 11 -5.70 5.16 1.99
N PHE A 12 -5.09 3.98 1.90
CA PHE A 12 -4.35 3.56 0.70
C PHE A 12 -5.25 3.50 -0.54
N ILE A 13 -6.41 2.86 -0.43
CA ILE A 13 -7.36 2.73 -1.53
C ILE A 13 -7.82 4.10 -2.01
N GLU A 14 -8.10 5.01 -1.08
CA GLU A 14 -8.46 6.39 -1.41
C GLU A 14 -7.30 7.15 -2.07
N ASP A 15 -6.07 7.01 -1.60
CA ASP A 15 -4.92 7.72 -2.15
C ASP A 15 -4.47 7.17 -3.51
N PHE A 16 -4.62 5.87 -3.74
CA PHE A 16 -4.28 5.19 -4.99
C PHE A 16 -5.33 5.38 -6.09
N SER A 17 -6.61 5.57 -5.74
CA SER A 17 -7.68 5.68 -6.73
C SER A 17 -7.99 7.14 -7.12
N LYS A 18 -7.53 7.58 -8.30
CA LYS A 18 -8.08 8.77 -8.99
C LYS A 18 -8.92 8.39 -10.21
N ILE A 19 -10.02 9.12 -10.35
CA ILE A 19 -11.03 9.18 -11.42
C ILE A 19 -10.47 9.32 -12.87
N ALA A 20 -9.17 9.56 -13.05
CA ALA A 20 -8.56 9.94 -14.34
C ALA A 20 -7.74 8.84 -15.04
N THR A 21 -7.49 7.69 -14.41
CA THR A 21 -6.81 6.54 -15.02
C THR A 21 -7.73 5.31 -15.05
N ASN A 22 -7.41 4.33 -15.89
CA ASN A 22 -8.09 3.03 -15.91
C ASN A 22 -7.86 2.20 -14.62
N LEU A 23 -7.15 2.75 -13.62
CA LEU A 23 -6.89 2.11 -12.34
C LEU A 23 -8.13 2.25 -11.46
N THR A 24 -8.65 1.11 -11.06
CA THR A 24 -9.88 0.97 -10.27
C THR A 24 -9.54 0.68 -8.81
N THR A 25 -10.53 0.80 -7.93
CA THR A 25 -10.46 0.33 -6.54
C THR A 25 -9.98 -1.13 -6.46
N ARG A 26 -10.37 -1.96 -7.43
CA ARG A 26 -9.94 -3.37 -7.50
C ARG A 26 -8.45 -3.50 -7.75
N ASP A 27 -7.85 -2.64 -8.56
CA ASP A 27 -6.40 -2.65 -8.77
C ASP A 27 -5.66 -2.28 -7.49
N ALA A 28 -6.20 -1.35 -6.68
CA ALA A 28 -5.65 -1.01 -5.37
C ALA A 28 -5.72 -2.19 -4.39
N GLU A 29 -6.87 -2.89 -4.35
CA GLU A 29 -7.07 -4.10 -3.54
C GLU A 29 -6.13 -5.24 -3.96
N ASP A 30 -6.00 -5.50 -5.27
CA ASP A 30 -5.09 -6.51 -5.82
C ASP A 30 -3.62 -6.19 -5.45
N TYR A 31 -3.24 -4.90 -5.44
CA TYR A 31 -1.93 -4.46 -4.96
C TYR A 31 -1.73 -4.70 -3.46
N LEU A 32 -2.73 -4.40 -2.63
CA LEU A 32 -2.66 -4.70 -1.19
C LEU A 32 -2.49 -6.19 -0.94
N GLU A 33 -3.19 -7.03 -1.69
CA GLU A 33 -3.06 -8.49 -1.59
C GLU A 33 -1.65 -8.95 -2.01
N TYR A 34 -1.11 -8.40 -3.10
CA TYR A 34 0.25 -8.68 -3.54
C TYR A 34 1.29 -8.31 -2.48
N MET A 35 1.17 -7.12 -1.88
CA MET A 35 2.09 -6.66 -0.84
C MET A 35 1.96 -7.51 0.42
N CYS A 36 0.74 -7.89 0.81
CA CYS A 36 0.54 -8.87 1.88
C CYS A 36 1.22 -10.20 1.58
N GLY A 37 1.14 -10.70 0.34
CA GLY A 37 1.87 -11.89 -0.10
C GLY A 37 3.37 -11.75 0.15
N LYS A 38 3.97 -10.61 -0.26
CA LYS A 38 5.39 -10.33 -0.07
C LYS A 38 5.80 -10.21 1.41
N ALA A 39 4.97 -9.58 2.22
CA ALA A 39 5.19 -9.48 3.66
C ALA A 39 5.14 -10.83 4.37
N ARG A 40 4.32 -11.78 3.91
CA ARG A 40 4.32 -13.15 4.47
C ARG A 40 5.59 -13.91 4.09
N GLU A 41 6.12 -13.68 2.90
CA GLU A 41 7.36 -14.31 2.42
C GLU A 41 8.59 -13.76 3.15
N SER A 42 8.64 -12.43 3.34
CA SER A 42 9.78 -11.74 3.93
C SER A 42 9.34 -10.53 4.77
N PRO A 43 8.91 -10.75 6.03
CA PRO A 43 8.37 -9.68 6.89
C PRO A 43 9.34 -8.53 7.16
N ASP A 44 10.65 -8.82 7.17
CA ASP A 44 11.70 -7.82 7.45
C ASP A 44 12.11 -7.00 6.21
N SER A 45 11.44 -7.20 5.06
CA SER A 45 11.76 -6.46 3.83
C SER A 45 11.13 -5.07 3.83
N ASN A 46 11.87 -4.10 3.33
CA ASN A 46 11.32 -2.78 2.99
C ASN A 46 10.42 -2.92 1.77
N LEU A 47 9.11 -2.79 1.98
CA LEU A 47 8.10 -2.91 0.94
C LEU A 47 7.57 -1.51 0.62
N PHE A 48 7.77 -1.05 -0.61
CA PHE A 48 7.27 0.25 -1.06
C PHE A 48 6.84 0.22 -2.52
N ILE A 49 5.96 1.15 -2.89
CA ILE A 49 5.51 1.38 -4.26
C ILE A 49 5.70 2.85 -4.60
N GLN A 50 6.26 3.13 -5.77
CA GLN A 50 6.29 4.48 -6.33
C GLN A 50 5.15 4.63 -7.31
N CYS A 51 4.20 5.52 -7.00
CA CYS A 51 3.06 5.81 -7.85
C CYS A 51 3.29 7.16 -8.55
N PRO A 52 3.27 7.20 -9.89
CA PRO A 52 3.33 8.46 -10.62
C PRO A 52 2.07 9.28 -10.33
N SER A 53 2.16 10.60 -10.51
CA SER A 53 1.05 11.53 -10.33
C SER A 53 -0.25 11.16 -11.05
N GLN A 54 -0.18 10.42 -12.17
CA GLN A 54 -1.40 9.97 -12.86
C GLN A 54 -2.17 8.88 -12.08
N ALA A 55 -1.48 8.17 -11.19
CA ALA A 55 -1.99 7.05 -10.42
C ALA A 55 -2.30 7.41 -8.95
N THR A 56 -2.37 8.70 -8.60
CA THR A 56 -2.67 9.17 -7.23
C THR A 56 -3.82 10.16 -7.24
N LYS A 57 -4.67 10.14 -6.19
CA LYS A 57 -5.90 10.96 -6.08
C LYS A 57 -5.69 12.46 -6.17
N ASP A 58 -4.57 12.99 -5.71
CA ASP A 58 -4.25 14.42 -5.75
C ASP A 58 -3.52 14.84 -7.02
N GLY A 59 -3.05 13.89 -7.84
CA GLY A 59 -2.25 14.22 -9.02
C GLY A 59 -0.78 14.51 -8.68
N ILE A 60 -0.30 14.02 -7.54
CA ILE A 60 1.08 14.20 -7.06
C ILE A 60 1.76 12.84 -7.00
N SER A 61 2.99 12.72 -7.49
CA SER A 61 3.73 11.45 -7.38
C SER A 61 3.98 11.12 -5.90
N LYS A 62 3.61 9.91 -5.49
CA LYS A 62 3.73 9.45 -4.09
C LYS A 62 4.57 8.19 -4.00
N ILE A 63 5.22 8.02 -2.85
CA ILE A 63 5.78 6.76 -2.40
C ILE A 63 4.86 6.23 -1.32
N PHE A 64 4.42 4.99 -1.49
CA PHE A 64 3.61 4.24 -0.54
C PHE A 64 4.51 3.22 0.15
N ASP A 65 4.81 3.45 1.43
CA ASP A 65 5.57 2.53 2.27
C ASP A 65 4.62 1.59 3.02
N PHE A 66 5.00 0.32 3.06
CA PHE A 66 4.30 -0.76 3.73
C PHE A 66 5.20 -1.34 4.82
N SER A 67 5.04 -0.79 6.01
CA SER A 67 5.80 -1.22 7.18
C SER A 67 5.13 -2.44 7.81
N VAL A 68 5.88 -3.54 7.95
CA VAL A 68 5.39 -4.79 8.54
C VAL A 68 5.92 -4.93 9.95
N SER A 69 5.05 -5.31 10.87
CA SER A 69 5.38 -5.57 12.27
C SER A 69 4.82 -6.92 12.71
N THR A 70 5.58 -7.64 13.53
CA THR A 70 5.12 -8.87 14.18
C THR A 70 4.36 -8.52 15.45
N GLN A 71 3.12 -8.98 15.55
CA GLN A 71 2.25 -8.84 16.72
C GLN A 71 1.94 -10.20 17.32
N GLU A 72 1.37 -10.22 18.53
CA GLU A 72 0.98 -11.46 19.22
C GLU A 72 0.00 -12.33 18.41
N THR A 73 -0.83 -11.70 17.57
CA THR A 73 -1.88 -12.34 16.76
C THR A 73 -1.43 -12.69 15.34
N GLY A 74 -0.22 -12.30 14.92
CA GLY A 74 0.27 -12.51 13.57
C GLY A 74 1.11 -11.34 13.04
N LEU A 75 1.00 -11.06 11.75
CA LEU A 75 1.68 -9.93 11.12
C LEU A 75 0.69 -8.77 10.96
N ALA A 76 1.16 -7.55 11.12
CA ALA A 76 0.40 -6.35 10.81
C ALA A 76 1.18 -5.48 9.83
N MET A 77 0.50 -5.03 8.78
CA MET A 77 1.07 -4.14 7.77
C MET A 77 0.41 -2.77 7.90
N THR A 78 1.24 -1.75 8.04
CA THR A 78 0.82 -0.35 8.14
C THR A 78 1.22 0.39 6.88
N TYR A 79 0.28 1.17 6.36
CA TYR A 79 0.49 2.04 5.21
C TYR A 79 0.96 3.44 5.63
N THR A 80 1.95 4.00 4.93
CA THR A 80 2.28 5.43 4.98
C THR A 80 2.55 5.96 3.57
N GLY A 81 1.74 6.92 3.13
CA GLY A 81 1.97 7.66 1.89
C GLY A 81 2.69 8.98 2.12
N TYR A 82 3.71 9.26 1.31
CA TYR A 82 4.38 10.56 1.30
C TYR A 82 4.75 10.98 -0.13
N HIS A 83 4.79 12.28 -0.38
CA HIS A 83 5.32 12.86 -1.60
C HIS A 83 6.59 13.65 -1.29
N ASN A 84 7.53 13.68 -2.23
CA ASN A 84 8.67 14.58 -2.13
C ASN A 84 8.34 15.86 -2.88
N ASP A 85 8.20 16.96 -2.14
CA ASP A 85 8.23 18.31 -2.71
C ASP A 85 9.68 18.65 -3.04
N GLN A 86 10.13 18.32 -4.25
CA GLN A 86 11.38 18.84 -4.80
C GLN A 86 11.12 19.96 -5.79
#